data_AF-A0AAP0C1U3-F1
#
_entry.id   AF-A0AAP0C1U3-F1
#
_cell.length_a   1.000
_cell.length_b   1.000
_cell.length_c   1.000
_cell.angle_alpha   90.00
_cell.angle_beta   90.00
_cell.angle_gamma   90.00
#
_symmetry.space_group_name_H-M   'P 1'
#
loop_
_entity.id
_entity.type
_entity.pdbx_description
1 polymer ?
#
loop_
_entity_poly.entity_id
_entity_poly.type
_entity_poly.pdbx_seq_one_letter_code
_entity_poly.pdbx_strand_id
1 'polypeptide(L)'
;MCVFFFVLFEFVPSLPPRKQEAIDRLGFGLLNKVAMLFPYDFWGGAIDTFGHLARNSCQRGEFFLFYSYSSVSGGPLLVALVAGESAITFEKAPPKEAVERALSVLRDIFTPKGIQVPDPLQVVCTRWGEDKFTFGSYSYVAVGSSGDDYDFLAENIGNGRVFFAGEATNRRYPATMHGALLSGLREAANICRIAGRRSVVQTEDKAVEEGLDLDDLFKSPDLSFGQFSVLHDPTPGSPDSTSLVRVRSSERKLGSDSVFLYGLISKKLVLELAVIDGDEKRLSLLSSSLGTKLVGRNGLSSQGEDLISRIKAAKSSGKTMPGIMNGIHHA
;
A
#
# COMPACT_ATOMS: atom_id res chain seq x y z
N MET A 1 -16.13 -9.80 24.55
CA MET A 1 -14.86 -10.10 25.24
C MET A 1 -13.87 -9.04 24.77
N CYS A 2 -13.53 -8.08 25.63
CA CYS A 2 -12.62 -6.99 25.29
C CYS A 2 -11.23 -7.57 24.99
N VAL A 3 -10.76 -7.40 23.76
CA VAL A 3 -9.36 -7.66 23.41
C VAL A 3 -8.56 -6.55 24.05
N PHE A 4 -7.95 -6.81 25.19
CA PHE A 4 -6.98 -5.88 25.77
C PHE A 4 -5.74 -5.88 24.88
N PHE A 5 -5.65 -4.93 23.95
CA PHE A 5 -4.36 -4.49 23.44
C PHE A 5 -3.60 -3.87 24.61
N PHE A 6 -2.79 -4.66 25.32
CA PHE A 6 -1.80 -4.10 26.23
C PHE A 6 -0.79 -3.35 25.36
N VAL A 7 -0.88 -2.02 25.41
CA VAL A 7 -0.03 -1.08 24.69
C VAL A 7 1.40 -1.26 25.20
N LEU A 8 2.22 -2.04 24.49
CA LEU A 8 3.66 -2.18 24.78
C LEU A 8 4.45 -0.89 24.52
N PHE A 9 3.86 0.07 23.81
CA PHE A 9 4.50 1.32 23.41
C PHE A 9 3.47 2.44 23.23
N GLU A 10 3.77 3.62 23.75
CA GLU A 10 2.88 4.78 23.70
C GLU A 10 3.17 5.65 22.47
N PHE A 11 2.11 6.14 21.80
CA PHE A 11 2.23 7.20 20.80
C PHE A 11 2.09 8.58 21.46
N VAL A 12 3.08 9.45 21.25
CA VAL A 12 3.04 10.84 21.69
C VAL A 12 3.21 11.77 20.48
N PRO A 13 2.18 12.56 20.09
CA PRO A 13 0.81 12.57 20.62
C PRO A 13 0.04 11.29 20.28
N SER A 14 -1.10 11.07 20.97
CA SER A 14 -1.97 9.91 20.73
C SER A 14 -2.41 9.81 19.27
N LEU A 15 -2.70 8.58 18.84
CA LEU A 15 -3.20 8.31 17.49
C LEU A 15 -4.52 9.08 17.22
N PRO A 16 -4.80 9.48 15.96
CA PRO A 16 -6.08 10.09 15.62
C PRO A 16 -7.27 9.17 15.98
N PRO A 17 -8.44 9.72 16.42
CA PRO A 17 -9.58 8.91 16.85
C PRO A 17 -10.01 7.83 15.86
N ARG A 18 -10.08 8.18 14.57
CA ARG A 18 -10.44 7.23 13.50
C ARG A 18 -9.53 5.99 13.46
N LYS A 19 -8.24 6.16 13.74
CA LYS A 19 -7.28 5.05 13.75
C LYS A 19 -7.43 4.20 15.02
N GLN A 20 -7.66 4.83 16.18
CA GLN A 20 -7.96 4.11 17.42
C GLN A 20 -9.23 3.27 17.27
N GLU A 21 -10.30 3.84 16.75
CA GLU A 21 -11.54 3.10 16.54
C GLU A 21 -11.38 1.95 15.54
N ALA A 22 -10.55 2.11 14.50
CA ALA A 22 -10.25 1.02 13.57
C ALA A 22 -9.48 -0.13 14.25
N ILE A 23 -8.55 0.18 15.16
CA ILE A 23 -7.86 -0.81 16.00
C ILE A 23 -8.87 -1.55 16.89
N ASP A 24 -9.80 -0.83 17.50
CA ASP A 24 -10.80 -1.41 18.41
C ASP A 24 -11.86 -2.25 17.69
N ARG A 25 -12.25 -1.85 16.47
CA ARG A 25 -13.25 -2.56 15.66
C ARG A 25 -12.70 -3.81 14.98
N LEU A 26 -11.46 -3.76 14.46
CA LEU A 26 -10.88 -4.92 13.81
C LEU A 26 -10.63 -6.04 14.81
N GLY A 27 -11.00 -7.25 14.42
CA GLY A 27 -10.74 -8.43 15.22
C GLY A 27 -9.29 -8.88 15.04
N PHE A 28 -8.69 -9.39 16.11
CA PHE A 28 -7.42 -10.10 16.05
C PHE A 28 -7.63 -11.54 16.54
N GLY A 29 -7.57 -12.48 15.60
CA GLY A 29 -7.99 -13.88 15.81
C GLY A 29 -6.92 -14.72 16.48
N LEU A 30 -7.27 -15.96 16.84
CA LEU A 30 -6.35 -16.92 17.44
C LEU A 30 -6.46 -18.30 16.79
N LEU A 31 -5.32 -18.82 16.33
CA LEU A 31 -5.15 -20.16 15.78
C LEU A 31 -3.80 -20.71 16.27
N ASN A 32 -3.83 -21.84 16.96
CA ASN A 32 -2.63 -22.53 17.42
C ASN A 32 -2.40 -23.86 16.68
N LYS A 33 -1.15 -24.33 16.74
CA LYS A 33 -0.68 -25.55 16.10
C LYS A 33 0.04 -26.42 17.11
N VAL A 34 -0.17 -27.73 17.03
CA VAL A 34 0.61 -28.76 17.72
C VAL A 34 1.34 -29.57 16.68
N ALA A 35 2.64 -29.31 16.51
CA ALA A 35 3.51 -30.03 15.60
C ALA A 35 4.17 -31.21 16.34
N MET A 36 3.97 -32.43 15.85
CA MET A 36 4.42 -33.68 16.47
C MET A 36 5.27 -34.47 15.47
N LEU A 37 6.54 -34.66 15.80
CA LEU A 37 7.46 -35.51 15.05
C LEU A 37 7.41 -36.93 15.62
N PHE A 38 7.11 -37.92 14.79
CA PHE A 38 7.01 -39.32 15.20
C PHE A 38 8.25 -40.16 14.81
N PRO A 39 8.36 -41.41 15.27
CA PRO A 39 9.40 -42.32 14.81
C PRO A 39 9.18 -42.84 13.38
N TYR A 40 7.92 -42.95 12.94
CA TYR A 40 7.53 -43.38 11.60
C TYR A 40 6.15 -42.82 11.22
N ASP A 41 5.86 -42.80 9.92
CA ASP A 41 4.56 -42.40 9.36
C ASP A 41 3.55 -43.55 9.57
N PHE A 42 2.70 -43.43 10.58
CA PHE A 42 1.66 -44.42 10.89
C PHE A 42 0.31 -44.09 10.22
N TRP A 43 0.18 -42.92 9.59
CA TRP A 43 -1.05 -42.46 8.94
C TRP A 43 -1.09 -42.80 7.44
N GLY A 44 -0.04 -43.41 6.90
CA GLY A 44 -0.06 -44.09 5.61
C GLY A 44 0.53 -43.29 4.45
N GLY A 45 1.26 -42.20 4.70
CA GLY A 45 2.07 -41.46 3.73
C GLY A 45 1.36 -40.76 2.55
N ALA A 46 0.16 -41.20 2.17
CA ALA A 46 -0.62 -40.66 1.05
C ALA A 46 -1.69 -39.64 1.48
N ILE A 47 -1.84 -39.42 2.79
CA ILE A 47 -2.86 -38.53 3.34
C ILE A 47 -2.21 -37.18 3.65
N ASP A 48 -2.61 -36.15 2.92
CA ASP A 48 -2.17 -34.78 3.19
C ASP A 48 -2.89 -34.20 4.42
N THR A 49 -4.19 -34.51 4.59
CA THR A 49 -4.99 -34.03 5.71
C THR A 49 -6.06 -35.02 6.14
N PHE A 50 -6.43 -34.98 7.42
CA PHE A 50 -7.62 -35.66 7.93
C PHE A 50 -8.25 -34.89 9.09
N GLY A 51 -9.58 -34.99 9.20
CA GLY A 51 -10.37 -34.28 10.20
C GLY A 51 -10.73 -35.13 11.41
N HIS A 52 -11.06 -34.46 12.50
CA HIS A 52 -11.65 -35.03 13.72
C HIS A 52 -12.88 -34.22 14.10
N LEU A 53 -14.02 -34.90 14.28
CA LEU A 53 -15.27 -34.29 14.70
C LEU A 53 -15.45 -34.45 16.20
N ALA A 54 -15.30 -33.35 16.94
CA ALA A 54 -15.58 -33.34 18.36
C ALA A 54 -17.06 -33.64 18.65
N ARG A 55 -17.33 -34.42 19.70
CA ARG A 55 -18.70 -34.74 20.14
C ARG A 55 -19.45 -33.52 20.70
N ASN A 56 -18.72 -32.62 21.34
CA ASN A 56 -19.26 -31.41 21.94
C ASN A 56 -18.98 -30.20 21.04
N SER A 57 -20.02 -29.43 20.70
CA SER A 57 -19.94 -28.24 19.86
C SER A 57 -19.06 -27.12 20.44
N CYS A 58 -18.87 -27.11 21.77
CA CYS A 58 -17.95 -26.19 22.46
C CYS A 58 -16.48 -26.52 22.19
N GLN A 59 -16.16 -27.76 21.82
CA GLN A 59 -14.80 -28.22 21.52
C GLN A 59 -14.54 -28.40 20.03
N ARG A 60 -15.44 -27.88 19.17
CA ARG A 60 -15.37 -28.08 17.72
C ARG A 60 -14.08 -27.59 17.06
N GLY A 61 -13.33 -26.72 17.73
CA GLY A 61 -12.05 -26.19 17.25
C GLY A 61 -10.83 -26.90 17.84
N GLU A 62 -10.99 -27.85 18.76
CA GLU A 62 -9.89 -28.58 19.40
C GLU A 62 -9.46 -29.76 18.52
N PHE A 63 -8.23 -29.70 18.00
CA PHE A 63 -7.62 -30.75 17.16
C PHE A 63 -8.52 -31.21 16.01
N PHE A 64 -9.26 -30.29 15.40
CA PHE A 64 -10.30 -30.61 14.41
C PHE A 64 -9.73 -31.02 13.04
N LEU A 65 -8.48 -30.66 12.76
CA LEU A 65 -7.80 -30.90 11.49
C LEU A 65 -6.33 -31.21 11.73
N PHE A 66 -5.85 -32.27 11.09
CA PHE A 66 -4.45 -32.69 11.09
C PHE A 66 -3.89 -32.59 9.67
N TYR A 67 -2.69 -32.01 9.55
CA TYR A 67 -1.91 -31.94 8.31
C TYR A 67 -0.72 -32.88 8.42
N SER A 68 -0.53 -33.73 7.42
CA SER A 68 0.74 -34.41 7.19
C SER A 68 1.70 -33.47 6.50
N TYR A 69 2.90 -33.36 7.07
CA TYR A 69 4.04 -32.72 6.44
C TYR A 69 5.11 -33.75 6.05
N SER A 70 4.80 -35.05 6.02
CA SER A 70 5.81 -36.09 5.78
C SER A 70 6.49 -35.98 4.42
N SER A 71 5.78 -35.49 3.39
CA SER A 71 6.31 -35.29 2.04
C SER A 71 7.23 -34.07 1.90
N VAL A 72 7.13 -33.08 2.79
CA VAL A 72 7.82 -31.78 2.65
C VAL A 72 8.84 -31.49 3.76
N SER A 73 8.70 -32.12 4.93
CA SER A 73 9.59 -31.87 6.08
C SER A 73 10.78 -32.82 6.14
N GLY A 74 10.81 -33.88 5.33
CA GLY A 74 11.86 -34.91 5.37
C GLY A 74 11.73 -35.90 6.54
N GLY A 75 10.63 -35.86 7.29
CA GLY A 75 10.36 -36.78 8.40
C GLY A 75 8.86 -36.91 8.71
N PRO A 76 8.45 -37.87 9.56
CA PRO A 76 7.04 -38.12 9.88
C PRO A 76 6.49 -37.03 10.84
N LEU A 77 6.15 -35.88 10.27
CA LEU A 77 5.61 -34.72 10.99
C LEU A 77 4.10 -34.59 10.75
N LEU A 78 3.32 -34.59 11.84
CA LEU A 78 1.90 -34.22 11.84
C LEU A 78 1.71 -32.88 12.56
N VAL A 79 0.80 -32.06 12.05
CA VAL A 79 0.42 -30.79 12.68
C VAL A 79 -1.08 -30.76 12.92
N ALA A 80 -1.49 -30.70 14.20
CA ALA A 80 -2.87 -30.54 14.60
C ALA A 80 -3.22 -29.05 14.75
N LEU A 81 -4.41 -28.64 14.28
CA LEU A 81 -4.90 -27.27 14.44
C LEU A 81 -5.81 -27.11 15.66
N VAL A 82 -5.70 -25.96 16.33
CA VAL A 82 -6.58 -25.55 17.42
C VAL A 82 -7.12 -24.14 17.13
N ALA A 83 -8.43 -24.00 17.00
CA ALA A 83 -9.09 -22.76 16.55
C ALA A 83 -10.27 -22.34 17.45
N GLY A 84 -10.73 -21.10 17.29
CA GLY A 84 -11.90 -20.56 17.98
C GLY A 84 -11.72 -20.54 19.52
N GLU A 85 -12.81 -20.73 20.26
CA GLU A 85 -12.79 -20.75 21.74
C GLU A 85 -11.88 -21.84 22.31
N SER A 86 -11.69 -22.93 21.57
CA SER A 86 -10.76 -24.00 21.96
C SER A 86 -9.31 -23.51 21.98
N ALA A 87 -8.92 -22.57 21.11
CA ALA A 87 -7.56 -22.01 21.10
C ALA A 87 -7.26 -21.19 22.38
N ILE A 88 -8.26 -20.47 22.89
CA ILE A 88 -8.14 -19.68 24.13
C ILE A 88 -8.00 -20.61 25.34
N THR A 89 -8.81 -21.67 25.39
CA THR A 89 -8.72 -22.66 26.47
C THR A 89 -7.41 -23.46 26.40
N PHE A 90 -6.95 -23.77 25.18
CA PHE A 90 -5.71 -24.49 24.93
C PHE A 90 -4.48 -23.75 25.49
N GLU A 91 -4.40 -22.43 25.32
CA GLU A 91 -3.29 -21.63 25.87
C GLU A 91 -3.27 -21.60 27.40
N LYS A 92 -4.38 -21.87 28.08
CA LYS A 92 -4.40 -21.97 29.54
C LYS A 92 -3.95 -23.33 30.06
N ALA A 93 -3.94 -24.35 29.21
CA ALA A 93 -3.59 -25.71 29.61
C ALA A 93 -2.06 -25.90 29.68
N PRO A 94 -1.55 -26.70 30.63
CA PRO A 94 -0.15 -27.13 30.64
C PRO A 94 0.24 -27.81 29.32
N PRO A 95 1.45 -27.58 28.77
CA PRO A 95 1.86 -28.14 27.49
C PRO A 95 1.70 -29.66 27.39
N LYS A 96 2.06 -30.40 28.44
CA LYS A 96 1.96 -31.85 28.49
C LYS A 96 0.52 -32.35 28.29
N GLU A 97 -0.43 -31.73 28.99
CA GLU A 97 -1.85 -32.11 28.91
C GLU A 97 -2.42 -31.87 27.50
N ALA A 98 -2.04 -30.75 26.88
CA ALA A 98 -2.45 -30.44 25.51
C ALA A 98 -1.95 -31.48 24.49
N VAL A 99 -0.71 -31.96 24.66
CA VAL A 99 -0.13 -33.02 23.82
C VAL A 99 -0.83 -34.35 24.08
N GLU A 100 -1.10 -34.71 25.33
CA GLU A 100 -1.81 -35.94 25.68
C GLU A 100 -3.22 -35.97 25.06
N ARG A 101 -3.94 -34.84 25.07
CA ARG A 101 -5.25 -34.74 24.41
C ARG A 101 -5.15 -34.91 22.89
N ALA A 102 -4.15 -34.30 22.24
CA ALA A 102 -3.92 -34.49 20.81
C ALA A 102 -3.59 -35.95 20.45
N LEU A 103 -2.77 -36.62 21.26
CA LEU A 103 -2.44 -38.04 21.10
C LEU A 103 -3.65 -38.94 21.35
N SER A 104 -4.52 -38.59 22.30
CA SER A 104 -5.79 -39.30 22.52
C SER A 104 -6.65 -39.29 21.26
N VAL A 105 -6.80 -38.12 20.62
CA VAL A 105 -7.55 -38.00 19.36
C VAL A 105 -6.95 -38.88 18.26
N LEU A 106 -5.62 -38.88 18.11
CA LEU A 106 -4.95 -39.75 17.14
C LEU A 106 -5.20 -41.24 17.47
N ARG A 107 -5.07 -41.64 18.74
CA ARG A 107 -5.33 -43.02 19.17
C ARG A 107 -6.77 -43.44 18.91
N ASP A 108 -7.75 -42.56 19.13
CA ASP A 108 -9.16 -42.82 18.84
C ASP A 108 -9.43 -43.03 17.34
N ILE A 109 -8.67 -42.38 16.46
CA ILE A 109 -8.79 -42.51 15.00
C ILE A 109 -8.13 -43.79 14.48
N PHE A 110 -6.91 -44.10 14.98
CA PHE A 110 -6.03 -45.11 14.37
C PHE A 110 -6.08 -46.47 15.07
N THR A 111 -6.32 -46.52 16.38
CA THR A 111 -6.41 -47.80 17.11
C THR A 111 -7.54 -48.70 16.60
N PRO A 112 -8.75 -48.18 16.28
CA PRO A 112 -9.82 -49.01 15.67
C PRO A 112 -9.45 -49.59 14.30
N LYS A 113 -8.43 -49.05 13.64
CA LYS A 113 -7.88 -49.55 12.36
C LYS A 113 -6.75 -50.56 12.55
N GLY A 114 -6.46 -50.96 13.79
CA GLY A 114 -5.33 -51.83 14.13
C GLY A 114 -3.96 -51.15 14.05
N ILE A 115 -3.93 -49.82 14.00
CA ILE A 115 -2.69 -49.04 13.89
C ILE A 115 -2.31 -48.51 15.28
N GLN A 116 -1.12 -48.89 15.76
CA GLN A 116 -0.57 -48.36 17.00
C GLN A 116 0.00 -46.97 16.77
N VAL A 117 -0.46 -45.98 17.55
CA VAL A 117 0.10 -44.62 17.54
C VAL A 117 1.28 -44.56 18.51
N PRO A 118 2.53 -44.37 18.03
CA PRO A 118 3.69 -44.23 18.90
C PRO A 118 3.69 -42.88 19.62
N ASP A 119 4.49 -42.77 20.68
CA ASP A 119 4.76 -41.46 21.28
C ASP A 119 5.64 -40.62 20.34
N PRO A 120 5.43 -39.30 20.28
CA PRO A 120 6.22 -38.41 19.45
C PRO A 120 7.64 -38.25 20.01
N LEU A 121 8.63 -38.16 19.12
CA LEU A 121 10.02 -37.84 19.45
C LEU A 121 10.18 -36.40 19.94
N GLN A 122 9.44 -35.48 19.32
CA GLN A 122 9.44 -34.06 19.66
C GLN A 122 8.06 -33.46 19.40
N VAL A 123 7.70 -32.46 20.22
CA VAL A 123 6.44 -31.72 20.08
C VAL A 123 6.68 -30.24 20.30
N VAL A 124 6.05 -29.42 19.46
CA VAL A 124 6.02 -27.96 19.60
C VAL A 124 4.57 -27.48 19.55
N CYS A 125 4.17 -26.70 20.55
CA CYS A 125 2.86 -26.07 20.62
C CYS A 125 3.02 -24.56 20.49
N THR A 126 2.35 -23.94 19.53
CA THR A 126 2.30 -22.47 19.45
C THR A 126 1.33 -21.91 20.49
N ARG A 127 1.60 -20.68 20.96
CA ARG A 127 0.74 -19.92 21.88
C ARG A 127 0.74 -18.45 21.49
N TRP A 128 0.17 -18.18 20.31
CA TRP A 128 0.24 -16.85 19.69
C TRP A 128 -0.45 -15.75 20.49
N GLY A 129 -1.46 -16.09 21.30
CA GLY A 129 -2.17 -15.14 22.17
C GLY A 129 -1.35 -14.73 23.41
N GLU A 130 -0.48 -15.62 23.89
CA GLU A 130 0.43 -15.35 25.02
C GLU A 130 1.77 -14.75 24.58
N ASP A 131 2.12 -14.84 23.30
CA ASP A 131 3.33 -14.25 22.75
C ASP A 131 3.23 -12.71 22.79
N LYS A 132 4.18 -12.10 23.52
CA LYS A 132 4.25 -10.67 23.79
C LYS A 132 4.56 -9.82 22.55
N PHE A 133 4.90 -10.43 21.42
CA PHE A 133 5.16 -9.73 20.16
C PHE A 133 3.99 -9.84 19.17
N THR A 134 3.00 -10.69 19.44
CA THR A 134 1.87 -10.91 18.53
C THR A 134 0.50 -10.75 19.19
N PHE A 135 0.28 -11.26 20.41
CA PHE A 135 -1.03 -11.25 21.10
C PHE A 135 -2.20 -11.86 20.32
N GLY A 136 -1.90 -12.71 19.34
CA GLY A 136 -2.86 -13.37 18.47
C GLY A 136 -2.19 -13.80 17.18
N SER A 137 -3.01 -14.30 16.25
CA SER A 137 -2.56 -14.89 15.00
C SER A 137 -2.61 -13.89 13.84
N TYR A 138 -3.79 -13.41 13.47
CA TYR A 138 -4.00 -12.49 12.36
C TYR A 138 -5.36 -11.80 12.45
N SER A 139 -5.50 -10.69 11.75
CA SER A 139 -6.71 -9.89 11.72
C SER A 139 -7.91 -10.60 11.08
N TYR A 140 -9.11 -10.16 11.45
CA TYR A 140 -10.36 -10.51 10.77
C TYR A 140 -11.35 -9.35 10.87
N VAL A 141 -12.30 -9.31 9.93
CA VAL A 141 -13.41 -8.34 9.97
C VAL A 141 -14.42 -8.79 11.03
N ALA A 142 -14.35 -8.21 12.21
CA ALA A 142 -15.27 -8.52 13.30
C ALA A 142 -16.68 -7.96 13.05
N VAL A 143 -17.64 -8.41 13.85
CA VAL A 143 -19.01 -7.84 13.80
C VAL A 143 -18.94 -6.37 14.16
N GLY A 144 -19.46 -5.52 13.27
CA GLY A 144 -19.40 -4.05 13.40
C GLY A 144 -18.16 -3.41 12.77
N SER A 145 -17.25 -4.18 12.20
CA SER A 145 -16.11 -3.72 11.40
C SER A 145 -16.42 -3.82 9.90
N SER A 146 -15.56 -3.22 9.07
CA SER A 146 -15.62 -3.38 7.62
C SER A 146 -14.21 -3.39 7.00
N GLY A 147 -14.14 -3.66 5.70
CA GLY A 147 -12.89 -3.56 4.95
C GLY A 147 -12.24 -2.17 4.99
N ASP A 148 -13.01 -1.11 5.28
CA ASP A 148 -12.50 0.26 5.38
C ASP A 148 -11.58 0.44 6.60
N ASP A 149 -11.75 -0.37 7.65
CA ASP A 149 -10.88 -0.29 8.84
C ASP A 149 -9.42 -0.63 8.51
N TYR A 150 -9.18 -1.56 7.57
CA TYR A 150 -7.84 -1.84 7.05
C TYR A 150 -7.22 -0.63 6.34
N ASP A 151 -8.03 0.13 5.60
CA ASP A 151 -7.57 1.34 4.91
C ASP A 151 -7.26 2.44 5.94
N PHE A 152 -8.07 2.59 6.99
CA PHE A 152 -7.81 3.53 8.09
C PHE A 152 -6.54 3.17 8.89
N LEU A 153 -6.29 1.88 9.10
CA LEU A 153 -5.03 1.42 9.70
C LEU A 153 -3.82 1.73 8.81
N ALA A 154 -3.96 1.67 7.48
CA ALA A 154 -2.90 1.99 6.53
C ALA A 154 -2.58 3.50 6.42
N GLU A 155 -3.48 4.39 6.83
CA GLU A 155 -3.27 5.85 6.75
C GLU A 155 -2.01 6.27 7.52
N ASN A 156 -1.10 7.00 6.87
CA ASN A 156 0.05 7.62 7.55
C ASN A 156 -0.39 8.82 8.39
N ILE A 157 0.38 9.16 9.42
CA ILE A 157 0.07 10.25 10.35
C ILE A 157 1.26 11.20 10.54
N GLY A 158 0.99 12.35 11.20
CA GLY A 158 2.00 13.34 11.53
C GLY A 158 2.64 13.98 10.29
N ASN A 159 1.85 14.25 9.25
CA ASN A 159 2.32 14.76 7.96
C ASN A 159 3.38 13.85 7.31
N GLY A 160 3.10 12.54 7.28
CA GLY A 160 4.01 11.54 6.73
C GLY A 160 5.25 11.29 7.58
N ARG A 161 5.13 11.35 8.90
CA ARG A 161 6.23 11.00 9.84
C ARG A 161 6.13 9.55 10.31
N VAL A 162 4.92 9.02 10.43
CA VAL A 162 4.66 7.65 10.89
C VAL A 162 3.82 6.94 9.85
N PHE A 163 4.26 5.74 9.47
CA PHE A 163 3.66 4.90 8.43
C PHE A 163 3.32 3.54 9.02
N PHE A 164 2.27 2.91 8.50
CA PHE A 164 1.77 1.63 9.00
C PHE A 164 1.75 0.60 7.88
N ALA A 165 2.49 -0.48 8.08
CA ALA A 165 2.53 -1.65 7.22
C ALA A 165 2.20 -2.91 8.03
N GLY A 166 2.06 -4.05 7.35
CA GLY A 166 1.68 -5.32 7.96
C GLY A 166 0.38 -5.86 7.36
N GLU A 167 0.02 -7.09 7.74
CA GLU A 167 -1.15 -7.79 7.19
C GLU A 167 -2.45 -7.01 7.47
N ALA A 168 -2.58 -6.43 8.67
CA ALA A 168 -3.73 -5.65 9.10
C ALA A 168 -3.81 -4.24 8.47
N THR A 169 -3.04 -3.97 7.42
CA THR A 169 -3.10 -2.71 6.66
C THR A 169 -3.39 -2.95 5.18
N ASN A 170 -3.76 -4.18 4.79
CA ASN A 170 -4.03 -4.54 3.40
C ASN A 170 -5.45 -5.10 3.25
N ARG A 171 -6.39 -4.24 2.85
CA ARG A 171 -7.80 -4.60 2.66
C ARG A 171 -8.03 -5.76 1.69
N ARG A 172 -7.21 -5.88 0.63
CA ARG A 172 -7.43 -6.90 -0.42
C ARG A 172 -6.90 -8.26 -0.02
N TYR A 173 -5.84 -8.29 0.78
CA TYR A 173 -5.15 -9.52 1.16
C TYR A 173 -4.84 -9.55 2.67
N PRO A 174 -5.82 -9.33 3.57
CA PRO A 174 -5.58 -9.37 5.01
C PRO A 174 -5.21 -10.79 5.46
N ALA A 175 -4.64 -10.92 6.66
CA ALA A 175 -4.30 -12.20 7.29
C ALA A 175 -3.33 -13.10 6.49
N THR A 176 -2.54 -12.53 5.58
CA THR A 176 -1.63 -13.29 4.72
C THR A 176 -0.22 -12.71 4.71
N MET A 177 0.77 -13.60 4.50
CA MET A 177 2.17 -13.20 4.32
C MET A 177 2.35 -12.30 3.09
N HIS A 178 1.70 -12.61 1.96
CA HIS A 178 1.80 -11.78 0.76
C HIS A 178 1.12 -10.42 0.94
N GLY A 179 0.03 -10.34 1.71
CA GLY A 179 -0.58 -9.07 2.09
C GLY A 179 0.34 -8.16 2.89
N ALA A 180 1.06 -8.74 3.86
CA ALA A 180 2.08 -8.04 4.65
C ALA A 180 3.27 -7.58 3.79
N LEU A 181 3.75 -8.42 2.87
CA LEU A 181 4.81 -8.05 1.93
C LEU A 181 4.39 -6.86 1.06
N LEU A 182 3.18 -6.93 0.47
CA LEU A 182 2.66 -5.88 -0.39
C LEU A 182 2.43 -4.56 0.37
N SER A 183 1.99 -4.60 1.63
CA SER A 183 1.88 -3.38 2.43
C SER A 183 3.24 -2.79 2.80
N GLY A 184 4.26 -3.63 3.02
CA GLY A 184 5.65 -3.18 3.19
C GLY A 184 6.17 -2.43 1.96
N LEU A 185 5.97 -2.99 0.75
CA LEU A 185 6.35 -2.34 -0.50
C LEU A 185 5.59 -1.02 -0.72
N ARG A 186 4.29 -0.99 -0.38
CA ARG A 186 3.45 0.22 -0.44
C ARG A 186 4.02 1.33 0.45
N GLU A 187 4.32 1.03 1.73
CA GLU A 187 4.83 2.05 2.63
C GLU A 187 6.26 2.47 2.32
N ALA A 188 7.12 1.57 1.83
CA ALA A 188 8.44 1.94 1.34
C ALA A 188 8.35 3.00 0.22
N ALA A 189 7.47 2.80 -0.76
CA ALA A 189 7.24 3.77 -1.83
C ALA A 189 6.66 5.11 -1.31
N ASN A 190 5.76 5.06 -0.32
CA ASN A 190 5.19 6.26 0.30
C ASN A 190 6.26 7.07 1.06
N ILE A 191 7.13 6.39 1.81
CA ILE A 191 8.25 6.99 2.53
C ILE A 191 9.20 7.66 1.55
N CYS A 192 9.62 6.98 0.47
CA CYS A 192 10.48 7.56 -0.56
C CYS A 192 9.84 8.83 -1.18
N ARG A 193 8.54 8.79 -1.50
CA ARG A 193 7.83 9.94 -2.06
C ARG A 193 7.81 11.14 -1.11
N ILE A 194 7.56 10.91 0.18
CA ILE A 194 7.49 11.98 1.19
C ILE A 194 8.88 12.52 1.54
N ALA A 195 9.89 11.65 1.63
CA ALA A 195 11.28 12.06 1.82
C ALA A 195 11.77 12.95 0.66
N GLY A 196 11.46 12.57 -0.59
CA GLY A 196 11.75 13.40 -1.77
C GLY A 196 11.10 14.78 -1.70
N ARG A 197 9.81 14.86 -1.33
CA ARG A 197 9.11 16.15 -1.16
C ARG A 197 9.70 17.03 -0.07
N ARG A 198 10.08 16.44 1.08
CA ARG A 198 10.72 17.20 2.18
C ARG A 198 12.06 17.77 1.76
N SER A 199 12.83 17.04 0.96
CA SER A 199 14.09 17.52 0.41
C SER A 199 13.87 18.74 -0.50
N VAL A 200 12.82 18.72 -1.33
CA VAL A 200 12.49 19.83 -2.23
C VAL A 200 12.05 21.08 -1.44
N VAL A 201 11.14 20.93 -0.48
CA VAL A 201 10.66 22.07 0.34
C VAL A 201 11.80 22.71 1.16
N GLN A 202 12.72 21.91 1.72
CA GLN A 202 13.92 22.45 2.38
C GLN A 202 14.88 23.15 1.42
N THR A 203 14.87 22.78 0.14
CA THR A 203 15.66 23.45 -0.89
C THR A 203 14.98 24.74 -1.34
N GLU A 204 13.64 24.78 -1.41
CA GLU A 204 12.86 25.99 -1.69
C GLU A 204 12.95 27.04 -0.57
N ASP A 205 12.89 26.64 0.71
CA ASP A 205 13.10 27.54 1.85
C ASP A 205 14.54 28.10 1.92
N LYS A 206 15.51 27.37 1.35
CA LYS A 206 16.90 27.85 1.15
C LYS A 206 17.09 28.61 -0.16
N ALA A 207 16.17 28.48 -1.11
CA ALA A 207 16.16 29.14 -2.41
C ALA A 207 15.19 30.34 -2.41
N VAL A 208 15.06 31.04 -1.28
CA VAL A 208 14.79 32.49 -1.31
C VAL A 208 16.11 33.18 -1.66
N GLU A 209 16.61 32.89 -2.87
CA GLU A 209 17.64 33.65 -3.56
C GLU A 209 17.02 34.03 -4.91
N GLU A 210 16.56 35.28 -4.97
CA GLU A 210 16.24 36.10 -6.14
C GLU A 210 16.12 35.36 -7.50
N GLY A 211 14.94 34.81 -7.80
CA GLY A 211 14.63 34.22 -9.10
C GLY A 211 13.16 34.33 -9.47
N LEU A 212 12.86 34.45 -10.78
CA LEU A 212 11.51 34.53 -11.35
C LEU A 212 10.63 33.37 -10.85
N ASP A 213 9.43 33.68 -10.35
CA ASP A 213 8.45 32.65 -10.01
C ASP A 213 7.84 32.04 -11.29
N LEU A 214 7.24 30.84 -11.20
CA LEU A 214 6.62 30.19 -12.35
C LEU A 214 5.51 31.05 -12.96
N ASP A 215 4.74 31.76 -12.14
CA ASP A 215 3.71 32.67 -12.63
C ASP A 215 4.31 33.86 -13.41
N ASP A 216 5.51 34.32 -13.03
CA ASP A 216 6.23 35.34 -13.79
C ASP A 216 6.64 34.83 -15.17
N LEU A 217 7.06 33.56 -15.28
CA LEU A 217 7.42 32.97 -16.56
C LEU A 217 6.25 32.97 -17.55
N PHE A 218 5.03 32.76 -17.05
CA PHE A 218 3.83 32.76 -17.87
C PHE A 218 3.16 34.13 -18.03
N LYS A 219 3.75 35.22 -17.53
CA LYS A 219 3.37 36.58 -17.98
C LYS A 219 3.76 36.83 -19.44
N SER A 220 4.75 36.09 -19.96
CA SER A 220 5.24 36.14 -21.34
C SER A 220 5.34 34.73 -21.95
N PRO A 221 4.24 34.00 -22.15
CA PRO A 221 4.28 32.65 -22.70
C PRO A 221 4.78 32.66 -24.16
N ASP A 222 5.39 31.57 -24.59
CA ASP A 222 5.85 31.41 -25.98
C ASP A 222 4.66 31.23 -26.95
N LEU A 223 3.56 30.65 -26.45
CA LEU A 223 2.31 30.51 -27.19
C LEU A 223 1.10 30.56 -26.24
N SER A 224 -0.02 31.11 -26.70
CA SER A 224 -1.30 31.09 -25.97
C SER A 224 -2.48 30.89 -26.91
N PHE A 225 -3.43 30.07 -26.50
CA PHE A 225 -4.67 29.81 -27.22
C PHE A 225 -5.75 29.34 -26.23
N GLY A 226 -6.93 29.97 -26.26
CA GLY A 226 -8.00 29.69 -25.30
C GLY A 226 -7.51 29.78 -23.84
N GLN A 227 -7.73 28.73 -23.06
CA GLN A 227 -7.26 28.60 -21.67
C GLN A 227 -5.82 28.11 -21.52
N PHE A 228 -5.09 27.88 -22.62
CA PHE A 228 -3.76 27.29 -22.63
C PHE A 228 -2.67 28.37 -22.75
N SER A 229 -1.62 28.23 -21.96
CA SER A 229 -0.37 28.99 -22.05
C SER A 229 0.80 28.01 -22.10
N VAL A 230 1.79 28.26 -22.97
CA VAL A 230 2.88 27.30 -23.20
C VAL A 230 4.24 27.97 -23.07
N LEU A 231 5.18 27.24 -22.47
CA LEU A 231 6.60 27.56 -22.46
C LEU A 231 7.37 26.38 -23.07
N HIS A 232 8.20 26.65 -24.07
CA HIS A 232 9.01 25.65 -24.75
C HIS A 232 10.34 25.44 -24.02
N ASP A 233 10.90 24.24 -24.14
CA ASP A 233 12.26 23.98 -23.73
C ASP A 233 13.23 24.88 -24.52
N PRO A 234 14.08 25.69 -23.85
CA PRO A 234 14.99 26.61 -24.51
C PRO A 234 16.22 25.90 -25.11
N THR A 235 16.43 24.62 -24.85
CA THR A 235 17.53 23.87 -25.46
C THR A 235 17.30 23.67 -26.97
N PRO A 236 18.31 23.93 -27.82
CA PRO A 236 18.17 23.73 -29.26
C PRO A 236 17.98 22.23 -29.55
N GLY A 237 16.76 21.85 -29.93
CA GLY A 237 16.38 20.46 -30.12
C GLY A 237 15.21 20.28 -31.07
N SER A 238 15.08 19.04 -31.57
CA SER A 238 14.10 18.54 -32.55
C SER A 238 12.63 18.92 -32.25
N PRO A 239 11.71 18.82 -33.22
CA PRO A 239 10.26 19.04 -33.02
C PRO A 239 9.60 18.20 -31.89
N ASP A 240 10.29 17.17 -31.40
CA ASP A 240 9.91 16.38 -30.22
C ASP A 240 10.33 17.01 -28.86
N SER A 241 10.89 18.22 -28.87
CA SER A 241 11.26 18.95 -27.65
C SER A 241 10.06 19.13 -26.72
N THR A 242 10.22 18.82 -25.44
CA THR A 242 9.16 18.95 -24.44
C THR A 242 8.78 20.42 -24.21
N SER A 243 7.50 20.66 -23.93
CA SER A 243 6.93 21.96 -23.60
C SER A 243 6.13 21.84 -22.32
N LEU A 244 6.21 22.87 -21.48
CA LEU A 244 5.38 23.00 -20.29
C LEU A 244 4.09 23.73 -20.69
N VAL A 245 2.95 23.08 -20.49
CA VAL A 245 1.63 23.64 -20.77
C VAL A 245 0.92 23.92 -19.45
N ARG A 246 0.35 25.13 -19.35
CA ARG A 246 -0.51 25.58 -18.27
C ARG A 246 -1.93 25.77 -18.79
N VAL A 247 -2.91 25.19 -18.12
CA VAL A 247 -4.34 25.30 -18.43
C VAL A 247 -5.05 25.96 -17.27
N ARG A 248 -5.80 27.03 -17.54
CA ARG A 248 -6.65 27.68 -16.54
C ARG A 248 -7.94 26.89 -16.37
N SER A 249 -8.23 26.42 -15.15
CA SER A 249 -9.51 25.78 -14.83
C SER A 249 -10.63 26.83 -14.77
N SER A 250 -11.81 26.51 -15.32
CA SER A 250 -12.93 27.44 -15.41
C SER A 250 -13.87 27.44 -14.20
N GLU A 251 -13.57 26.69 -13.13
CA GLU A 251 -14.43 26.64 -11.95
C GLU A 251 -14.40 27.98 -11.18
N ARG A 252 -15.34 28.87 -11.50
CA ARG A 252 -15.65 30.05 -10.68
C ARG A 252 -16.26 29.59 -9.36
N LYS A 253 -15.48 29.64 -8.28
CA LYS A 253 -16.01 29.85 -6.93
C LYS A 253 -15.50 31.19 -6.38
N LEU A 254 -16.42 31.85 -5.69
CA LEU A 254 -16.32 33.17 -5.07
C LEU A 254 -14.94 33.39 -4.38
N GLY A 255 -14.18 34.38 -4.86
CA GLY A 255 -13.21 35.11 -4.03
C GLY A 255 -11.77 34.61 -3.89
N SER A 256 -11.22 33.79 -4.81
CA SER A 256 -9.78 33.46 -4.78
C SER A 256 -9.23 33.08 -6.17
N ASP A 257 -7.91 33.16 -6.31
CA ASP A 257 -7.11 33.10 -7.53
C ASP A 257 -7.47 31.97 -8.53
N SER A 258 -7.18 32.23 -9.81
CA SER A 258 -7.39 31.26 -10.89
C SER A 258 -6.63 29.95 -10.60
N VAL A 259 -7.32 28.81 -10.62
CA VAL A 259 -6.68 27.50 -10.47
C VAL A 259 -6.02 27.10 -11.79
N PHE A 260 -4.74 26.77 -11.75
CA PHE A 260 -3.98 26.32 -12.92
C PHE A 260 -3.56 24.85 -12.80
N LEU A 261 -3.69 24.12 -13.91
CA LEU A 261 -3.16 22.78 -14.08
C LEU A 261 -2.02 22.78 -15.10
N TYR A 262 -1.09 21.85 -14.93
CA TYR A 262 0.15 21.78 -15.69
C TYR A 262 0.33 20.40 -16.31
N GLY A 263 1.00 20.35 -17.46
CA GLY A 263 1.37 19.11 -18.14
C GLY A 263 2.61 19.28 -19.01
N LEU A 264 3.28 18.17 -19.29
CA LEU A 264 4.43 18.11 -20.20
C LEU A 264 3.99 17.43 -21.49
N ILE A 265 4.14 18.12 -22.61
CA ILE A 265 3.81 17.59 -23.94
C ILE A 265 4.88 17.97 -24.97
N SER A 266 4.95 17.27 -26.10
CA SER A 266 5.87 17.64 -27.18
C SER A 266 5.46 18.95 -27.86
N LYS A 267 6.43 19.69 -28.39
CA LYS A 267 6.18 20.92 -29.16
C LYS A 267 5.30 20.66 -30.38
N LYS A 268 5.46 19.52 -31.05
CA LYS A 268 4.55 19.08 -32.11
C LYS A 268 3.09 19.05 -31.64
N LEU A 269 2.82 18.44 -30.48
CA LEU A 269 1.46 18.36 -29.95
C LEU A 269 0.91 19.73 -29.55
N VAL A 270 1.75 20.64 -29.03
CA VAL A 270 1.34 22.02 -28.77
C VAL A 270 0.77 22.67 -30.03
N LEU A 271 1.46 22.50 -31.16
CA LEU A 271 1.04 23.08 -32.44
C LEU A 271 -0.25 22.44 -32.96
N GLU A 272 -0.43 21.13 -32.75
CA GLU A 272 -1.70 20.45 -33.06
C GLU A 272 -2.86 20.97 -32.19
N LEU A 273 -2.63 21.21 -30.90
CA LEU A 273 -3.65 21.78 -30.01
C LEU A 273 -4.02 23.24 -30.38
N ALA A 274 -3.05 24.01 -30.86
CA ALA A 274 -3.25 25.41 -31.23
C ALA A 274 -4.22 25.60 -32.40
N VAL A 275 -4.29 24.63 -33.32
CA VAL A 275 -5.18 24.69 -34.51
C VAL A 275 -6.57 24.09 -34.26
N ILE A 276 -6.78 23.37 -33.16
CA ILE A 276 -8.08 22.80 -32.80
C ILE A 276 -9.00 23.91 -32.29
N ASP A 277 -10.24 23.94 -32.76
CA ASP A 277 -11.23 24.92 -32.31
C ASP A 277 -11.99 24.45 -31.05
N GLY A 278 -11.88 25.22 -29.97
CA GLY A 278 -12.54 24.99 -28.67
C GLY A 278 -11.71 24.24 -27.62
N ASP A 279 -11.70 24.75 -26.38
CA ASP A 279 -10.91 24.19 -25.26
C ASP A 279 -11.35 22.80 -24.83
N GLU A 280 -12.64 22.49 -24.90
CA GLU A 280 -13.17 21.14 -24.60
C GLU A 280 -12.58 20.07 -25.51
N LYS A 281 -12.45 20.37 -26.81
CA LYS A 281 -11.86 19.44 -27.78
C LYS A 281 -10.36 19.26 -27.53
N ARG A 282 -9.66 20.32 -27.13
CA ARG A 282 -8.24 20.29 -26.75
C ARG A 282 -8.02 19.40 -25.50
N LEU A 283 -8.86 19.56 -24.47
CA LEU A 283 -8.82 18.74 -23.26
C LEU A 283 -9.18 17.27 -23.53
N SER A 284 -10.16 17.02 -24.40
CA SER A 284 -10.52 15.67 -24.84
C SER A 284 -9.36 14.98 -25.56
N LEU A 285 -8.65 15.68 -26.45
CA LEU A 285 -7.47 15.13 -27.14
C LEU A 285 -6.35 14.76 -26.16
N LEU A 286 -6.03 15.67 -25.22
CA LEU A 286 -5.00 15.45 -24.20
C LEU A 286 -5.30 14.23 -23.30
N SER A 287 -6.55 14.10 -22.86
CA SER A 287 -6.98 13.04 -21.94
C SER A 287 -7.20 11.69 -22.62
N SER A 288 -7.84 11.68 -23.79
CA SER A 288 -8.39 10.46 -24.40
C SER A 288 -7.45 9.82 -25.42
N SER A 289 -6.70 10.63 -26.18
CA SER A 289 -5.85 10.09 -27.26
C SER A 289 -4.39 9.87 -26.83
N LEU A 290 -3.93 10.57 -25.80
CA LEU A 290 -2.50 10.66 -25.47
C LEU A 290 -2.19 10.34 -24.01
N GLY A 291 -3.20 10.08 -23.18
CA GLY A 291 -3.03 9.69 -21.78
C GLY A 291 -2.29 10.73 -20.91
N THR A 292 -2.24 11.98 -21.35
CA THR A 292 -1.50 13.05 -20.65
C THR A 292 -2.30 13.49 -19.43
N LYS A 293 -1.74 13.34 -18.23
CA LYS A 293 -2.37 13.78 -16.99
C LYS A 293 -1.98 15.21 -16.67
N LEU A 294 -2.96 16.10 -16.64
CA LEU A 294 -2.80 17.44 -16.06
C LEU A 294 -2.79 17.33 -14.53
N VAL A 295 -1.87 18.06 -13.89
CA VAL A 295 -1.64 18.02 -12.44
C VAL A 295 -1.57 19.44 -11.88
N GLY A 296 -1.82 19.63 -10.58
CA GLY A 296 -1.49 20.90 -9.93
C GLY A 296 0.03 21.14 -9.93
N ARG A 297 0.48 22.37 -9.66
CA ARG A 297 1.91 22.75 -9.61
C ARG A 297 2.76 21.72 -8.85
N ASN A 298 2.35 21.38 -7.63
CA ASN A 298 3.05 20.44 -6.74
C ASN A 298 2.97 18.96 -7.18
N GLY A 299 2.29 18.68 -8.29
CA GLY A 299 2.16 17.36 -8.90
C GLY A 299 3.09 17.14 -10.10
N LEU A 300 3.85 18.15 -10.53
CA LEU A 300 4.83 18.01 -11.61
C LEU A 300 5.93 17.00 -11.24
N SER A 301 6.39 16.24 -12.23
CA SER A 301 7.50 15.29 -12.07
C SER A 301 8.85 16.02 -12.00
N SER A 302 9.92 15.30 -11.62
CA SER A 302 11.28 15.85 -11.66
C SER A 302 11.66 16.42 -13.03
N GLN A 303 11.23 15.77 -14.12
CA GLN A 303 11.42 16.27 -15.49
C GLN A 303 10.73 17.64 -15.71
N GLY A 304 9.60 17.88 -15.06
CA GLY A 304 8.90 19.16 -15.11
C GLY A 304 9.65 20.26 -14.37
N GLU A 305 10.18 19.96 -13.19
CA GLU A 305 11.02 20.90 -12.43
C GLU A 305 12.33 21.23 -13.14
N ASP A 306 12.98 20.23 -13.76
CA ASP A 306 14.18 20.43 -14.57
C ASP A 306 13.91 21.33 -15.79
N LEU A 307 12.75 21.16 -16.44
CA LEU A 307 12.33 22.01 -17.55
C LEU A 307 12.07 23.45 -17.09
N ILE A 308 11.35 23.64 -15.98
CA ILE A 308 11.12 24.97 -15.39
C ILE A 308 12.44 25.66 -15.09
N SER A 309 13.40 24.96 -14.47
CA SER A 309 14.71 25.52 -14.13
C SER A 309 15.48 25.99 -15.37
N ARG A 310 15.45 25.20 -16.46
CA ARG A 310 16.04 25.59 -17.75
C ARG A 310 15.36 26.82 -18.36
N ILE A 311 14.03 26.89 -18.32
CA ILE A 311 13.27 28.05 -18.79
C ILE A 311 13.59 29.31 -17.97
N LYS A 312 13.67 29.19 -16.64
CA LYS A 312 14.07 30.30 -15.74
C LYS A 312 15.45 30.82 -16.12
N ALA A 313 16.44 29.94 -16.27
CA ALA A 313 17.80 30.31 -16.64
C ALA A 313 17.87 31.01 -18.02
N ALA A 314 17.07 30.55 -19.00
CA ALA A 314 17.00 31.16 -20.32
C ALA A 314 16.36 32.56 -20.28
N LYS A 315 15.27 32.74 -19.53
CA LYS A 315 14.59 34.04 -19.42
C LYS A 315 15.36 35.08 -18.59
N SER A 316 16.06 34.66 -17.54
CA SER A 316 16.90 35.55 -16.74
C SER A 316 18.17 36.02 -17.47
N SER A 317 18.65 35.26 -18.47
CA SER A 317 19.85 35.59 -19.24
C SER A 317 19.60 36.51 -20.45
N GLY A 318 18.37 36.99 -20.66
CA GLY A 318 18.04 37.98 -21.69
C GLY A 318 18.25 37.52 -23.14
N LYS A 319 18.43 36.22 -23.39
CA LYS A 319 18.55 35.67 -24.75
C LYS A 319 17.18 35.59 -25.42
N THR A 320 16.70 36.71 -25.92
CA THR A 320 15.67 36.73 -26.98
C THR A 320 16.28 36.17 -28.27
N MET A 321 15.81 35.01 -28.72
CA MET A 321 16.04 34.57 -30.10
C MET A 321 15.12 35.34 -31.06
N PRO A 322 15.53 35.59 -32.31
CA PRO A 322 14.86 36.54 -33.20
C PRO A 322 13.47 36.04 -33.61
N GLY A 323 12.50 36.94 -33.57
CA GLY A 323 11.19 36.72 -34.15
C GLY A 323 11.30 36.34 -35.61
N ILE A 324 10.64 35.25 -36.00
CA ILE A 324 10.43 34.91 -37.39
C ILE A 324 9.53 36.01 -37.96
N MET A 325 10.11 36.87 -38.80
CA MET A 325 9.37 37.84 -39.61
C MET A 325 8.35 37.10 -40.48
N ASN A 326 7.11 37.57 -40.42
CA ASN A 326 6.09 37.30 -41.43
C ASN A 326 6.58 37.77 -42.80
N GLY A 327 6.86 36.83 -43.70
CA GLY A 327 6.99 37.07 -45.13
C GLY A 327 5.82 36.44 -45.87
N ILE A 328 4.66 37.10 -45.86
CA ILE A 328 3.59 36.82 -46.82
C ILE A 328 3.84 37.72 -48.03
N HIS A 329 4.46 37.17 -49.08
CA HIS A 329 4.38 37.75 -50.41
C HIS A 329 3.06 37.31 -51.04
N HIS A 330 2.17 38.28 -51.27
CA HIS A 330 1.16 38.21 -52.32
C HIS A 330 1.65 39.04 -53.50
N ALA A 331 2.08 38.35 -54.56
CA ALA A 331 1.88 38.63 -55.98
C ALA A 331 2.67 37.58 -56.77
#